data_AF-A0A963CYZ6-F1
#
_entry.id   AF-A0A963CYZ6-F1
#
_cell.length_a   1.000
_cell.length_b   1.000
_cell.length_c   1.000
_cell.angle_alpha   90.00
_cell.angle_beta   90.00
_cell.angle_gamma   90.00
#
_symmetry.space_group_name_H-M   'P 1'
#
loop_
_entity.id
_entity.type
_entity.pdbx_description
1 polymer ?
#
loop_
_entity_poly.entity_id
_entity_poly.type
_entity_poly.pdbx_seq_one_letter_code
_entity_poly.pdbx_strand_id
1 'polypeptide(L)'
;MKPGDGAPFGTTAFCEQTPRGGCDLAICMEIGRLQEALRLTQLGARAGLVSQLTGLEKTAANRLYRRLHGRLSPSGLMPFTDAWYLKCDQRMLHASQVWYLHKRLAGDGRSPGRTL
;
A
#
# COMPACT_ATOMS: atom_id res chain seq x y z
N MET A 1 -30.66 -20.39 55.21
CA MET A 1 -29.79 -19.35 54.63
C MET A 1 -28.41 -19.94 54.43
N LYS A 2 -27.86 -19.86 53.21
CA LYS A 2 -26.56 -20.46 52.85
C LYS A 2 -25.38 -19.58 53.29
N PRO A 3 -24.22 -20.16 53.58
CA PRO A 3 -22.98 -19.44 53.85
C PRO A 3 -22.44 -18.82 52.55
N GLY A 4 -21.97 -17.58 52.63
CA GLY A 4 -21.27 -16.89 51.56
C GLY A 4 -19.80 -17.30 51.53
N ASP A 5 -19.41 -17.90 50.41
CA ASP A 5 -18.03 -18.25 50.06
C ASP A 5 -17.20 -16.98 49.84
N GLY A 6 -16.14 -16.83 50.65
CA GLY A 6 -15.06 -15.87 50.43
C GLY A 6 -13.75 -16.63 50.24
N ALA A 7 -13.35 -16.85 49.00
CA ALA A 7 -12.05 -17.39 48.60
C ALA A 7 -11.65 -16.77 47.24
N PRO A 8 -10.38 -16.88 46.82
CA PRO A 8 -9.30 -15.96 47.16
C PRO A 8 -8.82 -15.17 45.93
N PHE A 9 -8.00 -14.14 46.18
CA PHE A 9 -7.21 -13.44 45.17
C PHE A 9 -6.38 -14.43 44.33
N GLY A 10 -6.93 -14.82 43.19
CA GLY A 10 -6.28 -15.66 42.19
C GLY A 10 -5.44 -14.78 41.27
N THR A 11 -4.13 -14.87 41.46
CA THR A 11 -3.09 -14.90 40.42
C THR A 11 -3.32 -14.02 39.20
N THR A 12 -2.58 -12.92 39.14
CA THR A 12 -2.24 -12.24 37.90
C THR A 12 -1.75 -13.27 36.88
N ALA A 13 -2.58 -13.57 35.88
CA ALA A 13 -2.13 -14.22 34.67
C ALA A 13 -1.18 -13.24 33.97
N PHE A 14 0.10 -13.38 34.30
CA PHE A 14 1.22 -12.87 33.54
C PHE A 14 1.05 -13.39 32.12
N CYS A 15 0.58 -12.52 31.22
CA CYS A 15 0.35 -12.88 29.84
C CYS A 15 1.70 -13.33 29.26
N GLU A 16 1.75 -14.62 29.00
CA GLU A 16 2.92 -15.38 28.64
C GLU A 16 3.54 -14.80 27.38
N GLN A 17 4.82 -14.48 27.49
CA GLN A 17 5.58 -13.79 26.46
C GLN A 17 5.78 -14.72 25.27
N THR A 18 5.08 -14.43 24.18
CA THR A 18 5.36 -15.01 22.87
C THR A 18 6.69 -14.48 22.32
N PRO A 19 7.40 -15.28 21.48
CA PRO A 19 8.73 -14.92 21.00
C PRO A 19 8.64 -13.69 20.09
N ARG A 20 9.22 -12.58 20.54
CA ARG A 20 8.97 -11.23 20.01
C ARG A 20 9.54 -10.93 18.61
N GLY A 21 10.29 -11.85 18.00
CA GLY A 21 11.00 -11.55 16.74
C GLY A 21 10.17 -11.60 15.45
N GLY A 22 9.08 -12.37 15.41
CA GLY A 22 8.31 -12.59 14.17
C GLY A 22 7.24 -11.53 13.89
N CYS A 23 6.61 -11.01 14.94
CA CYS A 23 5.52 -10.05 14.82
C CYS A 23 6.01 -8.66 14.37
N ASP A 24 7.20 -8.26 14.81
CA ASP A 24 7.76 -6.95 14.48
C ASP A 24 8.07 -6.82 12.99
N LEU A 25 8.61 -7.87 12.35
CA LEU A 25 8.86 -7.88 10.91
C LEU A 25 7.56 -7.80 10.11
N ALA A 26 6.53 -8.52 10.52
CA ALA A 26 5.21 -8.48 9.87
C ALA A 26 4.59 -7.08 9.94
N ILE A 27 4.72 -6.41 11.09
CA ILE A 27 4.28 -5.02 11.29
C ILE A 27 5.08 -4.06 10.40
N CYS A 28 6.41 -4.20 10.37
CA CYS A 28 7.27 -3.38 9.52
C CYS A 28 6.91 -3.51 8.03
N MET A 29 6.64 -4.74 7.57
CA MET A 29 6.21 -4.99 6.19
C MET A 29 4.87 -4.34 5.88
N GLU A 30 3.92 -4.40 6.82
CA GLU A 30 2.61 -3.76 6.65
C GLU A 30 2.72 -2.23 6.62
N ILE A 31 3.53 -1.64 7.51
CA ILE A 31 3.84 -0.21 7.49
C ILE A 31 4.48 0.18 6.14
N GLY A 32 5.40 -0.63 5.63
CA GLY A 32 6.02 -0.42 4.32
C GLY A 32 5.00 -0.34 3.19
N ARG A 33 4.06 -1.30 3.14
CA ARG A 33 2.97 -1.31 2.14
C ARG A 33 2.06 -0.10 2.25
N LEU A 34 1.72 0.31 3.48
CA LEU A 34 0.90 1.50 3.72
C LEU A 34 1.62 2.79 3.30
N GLN A 35 2.91 2.91 3.60
CA GLN A 35 3.74 4.03 3.17
C GLN A 35 3.84 4.10 1.64
N GLU A 36 3.99 2.96 0.97
CA GLU A 36 3.98 2.88 -0.49
C GLU A 36 2.62 3.29 -1.08
N ALA A 37 1.51 2.80 -0.50
CA ALA A 37 0.17 3.17 -0.92
C ALA A 37 -0.06 4.69 -0.81
N LEU A 38 0.45 5.31 0.25
CA LEU A 38 0.38 6.75 0.48
C LEU A 38 1.17 7.53 -0.59
N ARG A 39 2.41 7.13 -0.85
CA ARG A 39 3.25 7.76 -1.89
C ARG A 39 2.64 7.65 -3.28
N LEU A 40 2.18 6.47 -3.66
CA LEU A 40 1.51 6.24 -4.95
C LEU A 40 0.26 7.13 -5.08
N THR A 41 -0.54 7.21 -4.01
CA THR A 41 -1.75 8.04 -4.01
C THR A 41 -1.42 9.53 -4.10
N GLN A 42 -0.39 10.01 -3.41
CA GLN A 42 0.08 11.40 -3.51
C GLN A 42 0.51 11.76 -4.95
N LEU A 43 1.17 10.83 -5.64
CA LEU A 43 1.54 10.97 -7.06
C LEU A 43 0.32 10.91 -8.02
N GLY A 44 -0.89 10.71 -7.50
CA GLY A 44 -2.11 10.69 -8.29
C GLY A 44 -2.47 9.31 -8.84
N ALA A 45 -1.83 8.23 -8.36
CA ALA A 45 -2.23 6.88 -8.74
C ALA A 45 -3.70 6.63 -8.35
N ARG A 46 -4.43 5.97 -9.26
CA ARG A 46 -5.84 5.64 -9.03
C ARG A 46 -5.97 4.55 -7.97
N ALA A 47 -7.05 4.57 -7.21
CA ALA A 47 -7.29 3.60 -6.13
C ALA A 47 -7.22 2.14 -6.59
N GLY A 48 -7.64 1.84 -7.82
CA GLY A 48 -7.51 0.49 -8.40
C GLY A 48 -6.06 0.06 -8.58
N LEU A 49 -5.20 0.94 -9.10
CA LEU A 49 -3.78 0.67 -9.30
C LEU A 49 -3.06 0.53 -7.95
N VAL A 50 -3.36 1.41 -7.00
CA VAL A 50 -2.81 1.34 -5.63
C VAL A 50 -3.16 0.01 -4.98
N SER A 51 -4.43 -0.40 -5.04
CA SER A 51 -4.90 -1.66 -4.49
C SER A 51 -4.17 -2.87 -5.11
N GLN A 52 -3.92 -2.85 -6.42
CA GLN A 52 -3.19 -3.92 -7.10
C GLN A 52 -1.72 -3.98 -6.71
N LEU A 53 -1.04 -2.84 -6.54
CA LEU A 53 0.39 -2.79 -6.26
C LEU A 53 0.73 -3.03 -4.79
N THR A 54 -0.13 -2.61 -3.85
CA THR A 54 0.18 -2.66 -2.41
C THR A 54 -0.60 -3.73 -1.65
N GLY A 55 -1.61 -4.35 -2.27
CA GLY A 55 -2.51 -5.30 -1.61
C GLY A 55 -3.56 -4.65 -0.71
N LEU A 56 -3.60 -3.31 -0.64
CA LEU A 56 -4.62 -2.58 0.11
C LEU A 56 -6.00 -2.81 -0.49
N GLU A 57 -7.03 -2.95 0.34
CA GLU A 57 -8.40 -3.10 -0.14
C GLU A 57 -8.82 -1.88 -0.99
N LYS A 58 -9.53 -2.11 -2.10
CA LYS A 58 -9.94 -1.04 -3.01
C LYS A 58 -10.79 0.03 -2.33
N THR A 59 -11.63 -0.33 -1.36
CA THR A 59 -12.42 0.67 -0.62
C THR A 59 -11.54 1.53 0.28
N ALA A 60 -10.53 0.95 0.95
CA ALA A 60 -9.54 1.66 1.74
C ALA A 60 -8.68 2.59 0.87
N ALA A 61 -8.21 2.13 -0.30
CA ALA A 61 -7.50 2.98 -1.26
C ALA A 61 -8.34 4.16 -1.76
N ASN A 62 -9.65 3.97 -1.96
CA ASN A 62 -10.56 5.07 -2.32
C ASN A 62 -10.74 6.08 -1.19
N ARG A 63 -10.81 5.62 0.07
CA ARG A 63 -10.86 6.51 1.24
C ARG A 63 -9.57 7.31 1.35
N LEU A 64 -8.42 6.68 1.15
CA LEU A 64 -7.10 7.34 1.15
C LEU A 64 -7.02 8.41 0.05
N TYR A 65 -7.42 8.08 -1.18
CA TYR A 65 -7.45 9.03 -2.29
C TYR A 65 -8.34 10.23 -1.99
N ARG A 66 -9.53 10.01 -1.41
CA ARG A 66 -10.46 11.08 -1.04
C ARG A 66 -9.87 12.00 0.04
N ARG A 67 -9.17 11.43 1.02
CA ARG A 67 -8.52 12.23 2.08
C ARG A 67 -7.40 13.12 1.54
N LEU A 68 -6.63 12.64 0.56
CA LEU A 68 -5.51 13.38 -0.01
C LEU A 68 -5.93 14.40 -1.08
N HIS A 69 -6.91 14.05 -1.93
CA HIS A 69 -7.28 14.85 -3.10
C HIS A 69 -8.65 15.55 -3.01
N GLY A 70 -9.41 15.33 -1.93
CA GLY A 70 -10.75 15.92 -1.73
C GLY A 70 -11.84 15.37 -2.66
N ARG A 71 -11.51 14.45 -3.58
CA ARG A 71 -12.43 13.87 -4.57
C ARG A 71 -12.31 12.35 -4.64
N LEU A 72 -13.29 11.70 -5.26
CA LEU A 72 -13.19 10.26 -5.53
C LEU A 72 -12.11 9.98 -6.57
N SER A 73 -11.42 8.84 -6.43
CA SER A 73 -10.55 8.34 -7.49
C SER A 73 -11.40 8.16 -8.76
N PRO A 74 -10.93 8.59 -9.94
CA PRO A 74 -11.67 8.43 -11.18
C PRO A 74 -12.07 6.97 -11.42
N SER A 75 -13.37 6.73 -11.65
CA SER A 75 -13.93 5.42 -11.98
C SER A 75 -13.73 5.12 -13.46
N GLY A 76 -12.48 4.91 -13.88
CA GLY A 76 -12.15 4.51 -15.23
C GLY A 76 -11.40 3.20 -15.21
N LEU A 77 -11.73 2.31 -16.15
CA LEU A 77 -10.83 1.23 -16.52
C LEU A 77 -9.48 1.87 -16.87
N MET A 78 -8.37 1.30 -16.35
CA MET A 78 -7.05 1.63 -16.88
C MET A 78 -7.06 1.30 -18.39
N PRO A 79 -6.16 1.86 -19.21
CA PRO A 79 -5.98 1.34 -20.56
C PRO A 79 -5.48 -0.11 -20.45
N PHE A 80 -6.41 -1.04 -20.32
CA PHE A 80 -6.13 -2.48 -20.28
C PHE A 80 -5.79 -3.00 -21.68
N THR A 81 -5.88 -2.15 -22.70
CA THR A 81 -5.58 -2.46 -24.09
C THR A 81 -4.67 -1.40 -24.69
N ASP A 82 -3.74 -1.87 -25.51
CA ASP A 82 -2.93 -1.09 -26.45
C ASP A 82 -3.77 -0.16 -27.33
N ALA A 83 -4.99 -0.57 -27.68
CA ALA A 83 -5.96 0.21 -28.42
C ALA A 83 -6.26 1.60 -27.81
N TRP A 84 -6.10 1.80 -26.49
CA TRP A 84 -6.30 3.13 -25.89
C TRP A 84 -5.22 4.14 -26.28
N TYR A 85 -3.98 3.67 -26.44
CA TYR A 85 -2.83 4.49 -26.83
C TYR A 85 -2.88 4.82 -28.33
N LEU A 86 -3.32 3.86 -29.15
CA LEU A 86 -3.44 4.03 -30.61
C LEU A 86 -4.55 5.01 -31.02
N LYS A 87 -5.48 5.36 -30.13
CA LYS A 87 -6.55 6.32 -30.41
C LYS A 87 -6.08 7.78 -30.52
N CYS A 88 -4.87 8.11 -30.06
CA CYS A 88 -4.36 9.47 -30.08
C CYS A 88 -2.83 9.45 -30.01
N ASP A 89 -2.16 9.99 -31.03
CA ASP A 89 -0.70 10.00 -31.14
C ASP A 89 -0.01 10.60 -29.91
N GLN A 90 -0.60 11.64 -29.31
CA GLN A 90 -0.09 12.23 -28.07
C GLN A 90 -0.03 11.23 -26.91
N ARG A 91 -1.01 10.32 -26.80
CA ARG A 91 -1.02 9.28 -25.77
C ARG A 91 0.09 8.27 -26.00
N MET A 92 0.32 7.89 -27.26
CA MET A 92 1.40 6.99 -27.64
C MET A 92 2.78 7.61 -27.38
N LEU A 93 2.95 8.90 -27.71
CA LEU A 93 4.18 9.65 -27.44
C LEU A 93 4.47 9.70 -25.93
N HIS A 94 3.47 10.08 -25.12
CA HIS A 94 3.62 10.11 -23.66
C HIS A 94 3.96 8.73 -23.08
N ALA A 95 3.28 7.67 -23.55
CA ALA A 95 3.53 6.30 -23.11
C ALA A 95 4.96 5.84 -23.45
N SER A 96 5.41 6.15 -24.66
CA SER A 96 6.77 5.83 -25.13
C SER A 96 7.84 6.52 -24.28
N GLN A 97 7.63 7.79 -23.93
CA GLN A 97 8.54 8.53 -23.07
C GLN A 97 8.64 7.92 -21.67
N VAL A 98 7.50 7.62 -21.03
CA VAL A 98 7.46 6.97 -19.71
C VAL A 98 8.13 5.61 -19.76
N TRP A 99 7.86 4.82 -20.81
CA TRP A 99 8.47 3.51 -21.01
C TRP A 99 10.00 3.58 -21.16
N TYR A 100 10.50 4.53 -21.94
CA TYR A 100 11.93 4.75 -22.10
C TYR A 100 12.61 5.11 -20.78
N LEU A 101 12.02 6.03 -20.01
CA LEU A 101 12.52 6.42 -18.70
C LEU A 101 12.52 5.23 -17.72
N HIS A 102 11.45 4.43 -17.71
CA HIS A 102 11.35 3.23 -16.90
C HIS A 102 12.48 2.24 -17.24
N LYS A 103 12.71 1.96 -18.54
CA LYS A 103 13.80 1.06 -18.96
C LYS A 103 15.18 1.56 -18.51
N ARG A 104 15.44 2.86 -18.60
CA ARG A 104 16.70 3.44 -18.12
C ARG A 104 16.87 3.28 -16.62
N LEU A 105 15.85 3.66 -15.85
CA LEU A 105 15.87 3.55 -14.38
C LEU A 105 15.99 2.10 -13.90
N ALA A 106 15.37 1.16 -14.59
CA ALA A 106 15.46 -0.28 -14.28
C ALA A 106 16.81 -0.88 -14.72
N GLY A 107 17.36 -0.44 -15.86
CA GLY A 107 18.64 -0.89 -16.39
C GLY A 107 19.86 -0.33 -15.65
N ASP A 108 19.74 0.86 -15.06
CA ASP A 108 20.78 1.50 -14.24
C ASP A 108 20.94 0.83 -12.85
N GLY A 109 20.30 -0.35 -12.65
CA GLY A 109 20.52 -1.30 -11.58
C GLY A 109 21.06 -0.65 -10.32
N ARG A 110 20.15 -0.03 -9.54
CA ARG A 110 20.37 0.60 -8.22
C ARG A 110 21.73 0.19 -7.64
N SER A 111 22.78 0.93 -7.98
CA SER A 111 24.09 0.71 -7.37
C SER A 111 23.87 0.93 -5.87
N PRO A 112 24.23 -0.01 -4.99
CA PRO A 112 23.83 0.02 -3.58
C PRO A 112 24.60 1.08 -2.75
N GLY A 113 24.85 2.27 -3.30
CA GLY A 113 25.75 3.27 -2.72
C GLY A 113 25.38 4.73 -2.97
N ARG A 114 24.10 5.07 -3.14
CA ARG A 114 23.64 6.48 -3.05
C ARG A 114 22.65 6.65 -1.91
N THR A 115 23.17 6.59 -0.69
CA THR A 115 22.67 7.36 0.44
C THR A 115 23.54 8.61 0.50
N LEU A 116 22.96 9.77 0.19
CA LEU A 116 23.50 11.08 0.54
C LEU A 116 23.15 11.37 2.00
#